data_AF-A0A2D7HAW5-F1
#
_entry.id   AF-A0A2D7HAW5-F1
#
_cell.length_a   1.000
_cell.length_b   1.000
_cell.length_c   1.000
_cell.angle_alpha   90.00
_cell.angle_beta   90.00
_cell.angle_gamma   90.00
#
_symmetry.space_group_name_H-M   'P 1'
#
loop_
_entity.id
_entity.type
_entity.pdbx_description
1 polymer ?
#
loop_
_entity_poly.entity_id
_entity_poly.type
_entity_poly.pdbx_seq_one_letter_code
_entity_poly.pdbx_strand_id
1 'polypeptide(L)'
;MLESKIALTERLRREGRWDEASKFKDNAINGFRTDGMKRGDAAEAAWAAMADAFPPMSVGERPIETRNGTLDSSAAESGPIPWNDLPTQANFDEEVRWVHQQYILIIEDSSQGVVIHWDRATTDAPSTGACSLARWAAENRTAFYKDLLPKTMARSGGIGDTENTVKVQDPGLREIKAMLKQLEQDRDAEMQDNVPKVLQKRVNEMLAKWWQQYEVSLVSDARRQLESGICELIYEGLRACTASPAEK
;
A
#
# COMPACT_ATOMS: atom_id res chain seq x y z
N MET A 1 13.15 -3.23 -41.42
CA MET A 1 12.64 -2.06 -40.67
C MET A 1 12.89 -2.37 -39.20
N LEU A 2 13.57 -1.49 -38.47
CA LEU A 2 13.66 -1.61 -37.01
C LEU A 2 12.27 -1.29 -36.45
N GLU A 3 11.72 -2.21 -35.66
CA GLU A 3 10.47 -1.95 -34.93
C GLU A 3 10.64 -0.73 -34.01
N SER A 4 9.56 0.04 -33.79
CA SER A 4 9.64 1.18 -32.86
C SER A 4 9.83 0.67 -31.43
N LYS A 5 10.50 1.47 -30.57
CA LYS A 5 10.74 1.11 -29.15
C LYS A 5 9.45 0.76 -28.40
N ILE A 6 8.36 1.45 -28.72
CA ILE A 6 7.04 1.20 -28.15
C ILE A 6 6.50 -0.16 -28.62
N ALA A 7 6.59 -0.46 -29.92
CA ALA A 7 6.16 -1.75 -30.47
C ALA A 7 6.96 -2.92 -29.89
N LEU A 8 8.29 -2.79 -29.75
CA LEU A 8 9.15 -3.76 -29.09
C LEU A 8 8.74 -4.00 -27.63
N THR A 9 8.50 -2.92 -26.86
CA THR A 9 8.10 -3.02 -25.45
C THR A 9 6.75 -3.73 -25.30
N GLU A 10 5.76 -3.35 -26.10
CA GLU A 10 4.42 -3.98 -26.07
C GLU A 10 4.46 -5.44 -26.54
N ARG A 11 5.30 -5.75 -27.53
CA ARG A 11 5.55 -7.12 -27.97
C ARG A 11 6.16 -7.96 -26.84
N LEU A 12 7.23 -7.48 -26.20
CA LEU A 12 7.90 -8.20 -25.11
C LEU A 12 7.02 -8.39 -23.87
N ARG A 13 6.15 -7.42 -23.55
CA ARG A 13 5.14 -7.57 -22.49
C ARG A 13 4.13 -8.65 -22.83
N ARG A 14 3.61 -8.65 -24.07
CA ARG A 14 2.69 -9.67 -24.56
C ARG A 14 3.32 -11.06 -24.63
N GLU A 15 4.63 -11.14 -24.86
CA GLU A 15 5.40 -12.38 -24.86
C GLU A 15 5.85 -12.81 -23.45
N GLY A 16 5.56 -12.04 -22.39
CA GLY A 16 6.00 -12.34 -21.03
C GLY A 16 7.52 -12.23 -20.79
N ARG A 17 8.28 -11.65 -21.73
CA ARG A 17 9.76 -11.56 -21.70
C ARG A 17 10.29 -10.19 -21.29
N TRP A 18 9.41 -9.30 -20.86
CA TRP A 18 9.78 -7.92 -20.54
C TRP A 18 10.79 -7.82 -19.39
N ASP A 19 10.67 -8.64 -18.35
CA ASP A 19 11.56 -8.55 -17.19
C ASP A 19 13.01 -8.94 -17.52
N GLU A 20 13.19 -9.98 -18.34
CA GLU A 20 14.50 -10.39 -18.84
C GLU A 20 15.09 -9.34 -19.80
N ALA A 21 14.28 -8.86 -20.74
CA ALA A 21 14.70 -7.85 -21.71
C ALA A 21 15.08 -6.53 -21.01
N SER A 22 14.33 -6.10 -20.01
CA SER A 22 14.65 -4.88 -19.25
C SER A 22 16.01 -5.00 -18.54
N LYS A 23 16.28 -6.14 -17.88
CA LYS A 23 17.59 -6.39 -17.25
C LYS A 23 18.72 -6.43 -18.28
N PHE A 24 18.49 -7.08 -19.42
CA PHE A 24 19.44 -7.13 -20.53
C PHE A 24 19.79 -5.71 -21.01
N LYS A 25 18.80 -4.83 -21.15
CA LYS A 25 18.99 -3.43 -21.54
C LYS A 25 19.90 -2.68 -20.57
N ASP A 26 19.62 -2.78 -19.28
CA ASP A 26 20.35 -2.02 -18.26
C ASP A 26 21.80 -2.48 -18.21
N ASN A 27 22.04 -3.78 -18.36
CA ASN A 27 23.37 -4.35 -18.49
C ASN A 27 24.08 -3.87 -19.76
N ALA A 28 23.39 -3.85 -20.90
CA ALA A 28 23.95 -3.36 -22.16
C ALA A 28 24.30 -1.85 -22.10
N ILE A 29 23.45 -1.02 -21.49
CA ILE A 29 23.74 0.40 -21.26
C ILE A 29 25.02 0.56 -20.42
N ASN A 30 25.15 -0.21 -19.34
CA ASN A 30 26.34 -0.15 -18.49
C ASN A 30 27.61 -0.61 -19.23
N GLY A 31 27.51 -1.65 -20.07
CA GLY A 31 28.60 -2.11 -20.94
C GLY A 31 29.06 -1.01 -21.89
N PHE A 32 28.16 -0.46 -22.70
CA PHE A 32 28.50 0.61 -23.66
C PHE A 32 29.06 1.86 -22.98
N ARG A 33 28.60 2.18 -21.77
CA ARG A 33 29.16 3.31 -21.00
C ARG A 33 30.56 3.04 -20.49
N THR A 34 30.86 1.81 -20.08
CA THR A 34 32.22 1.40 -19.70
C THR A 34 33.17 1.51 -20.89
N ASP A 35 32.68 1.24 -22.09
CA ASP A 35 33.42 1.39 -23.35
C ASP A 35 33.59 2.86 -23.82
N GLY A 36 33.16 3.83 -23.01
CA GLY A 36 33.33 5.26 -23.28
C GLY A 36 32.25 5.87 -24.18
N MET A 37 31.17 5.14 -24.50
CA MET A 37 30.07 5.67 -25.30
C MET A 37 29.25 6.71 -24.50
N LYS A 38 28.82 7.78 -25.18
CA LYS A 38 27.96 8.80 -24.55
C LYS A 38 26.61 8.20 -24.16
N ARG A 39 26.00 8.74 -23.11
CA ARG A 39 24.74 8.22 -22.54
C ARG A 39 23.61 8.05 -23.56
N GLY A 40 23.44 9.01 -24.49
CA GLY A 40 22.41 8.95 -25.52
C GLY A 40 22.66 7.80 -26.51
N ASP A 41 23.88 7.73 -27.04
CA ASP A 41 24.30 6.70 -28.00
C ASP A 41 24.26 5.29 -27.36
N ALA A 42 24.69 5.16 -26.10
CA ALA A 42 24.61 3.92 -25.35
C ALA A 42 23.17 3.43 -25.15
N ALA A 43 22.22 4.35 -24.94
CA ALA A 43 20.82 4.00 -24.81
C ALA A 43 20.21 3.53 -26.14
N GLU A 44 20.53 4.17 -27.26
CA GLU A 44 20.12 3.72 -28.60
C GLU A 44 20.74 2.36 -28.95
N ALA A 45 22.04 2.19 -28.70
CA ALA A 45 22.75 0.93 -28.94
C ALA A 45 22.18 -0.22 -28.10
N ALA A 46 21.82 0.03 -26.84
CA ALA A 46 21.18 -0.97 -25.98
C ALA A 46 19.79 -1.38 -26.45
N TRP A 47 19.01 -0.45 -26.99
CA TRP A 47 17.72 -0.78 -27.60
C TRP A 47 17.87 -1.63 -28.87
N ALA A 48 18.85 -1.31 -29.72
CA ALA A 48 19.17 -2.12 -30.90
C ALA A 48 19.62 -3.54 -30.49
N ALA A 49 20.54 -3.64 -29.52
CA ALA A 49 20.99 -4.92 -28.99
C ALA A 49 19.84 -5.74 -28.37
N MET A 50 18.88 -5.10 -27.71
CA MET A 50 17.68 -5.80 -27.20
C MET A 50 16.83 -6.34 -28.33
N ALA A 51 16.59 -5.57 -29.40
CA ALA A 51 15.80 -6.02 -30.54
C ALA A 51 16.42 -7.27 -31.20
N ASP A 52 17.75 -7.29 -31.31
CA ASP A 52 18.49 -8.43 -31.87
C ASP A 52 18.49 -9.65 -30.95
N ALA A 53 18.64 -9.44 -29.63
CA ALA A 53 18.66 -10.53 -28.65
C ALA A 53 17.26 -11.15 -28.39
N PHE A 54 16.19 -10.39 -28.63
CA PHE A 54 14.81 -10.82 -28.39
C PHE A 54 13.99 -10.77 -29.68
N PRO A 55 14.29 -11.62 -30.68
CA PRO A 55 13.52 -11.66 -31.92
C PRO A 55 12.05 -12.05 -31.65
N PRO A 56 11.11 -11.62 -32.51
CA PRO A 56 9.71 -12.02 -32.42
C PRO A 56 9.59 -13.54 -32.42
N MET A 57 8.85 -14.10 -31.46
CA MET A 57 8.59 -15.54 -31.46
C MET A 57 7.80 -15.95 -32.69
N SER A 58 8.10 -17.13 -33.22
CA SER A 58 7.29 -17.74 -34.27
C SER A 58 5.85 -17.91 -33.75
N VAL A 59 4.84 -17.67 -34.59
CA VAL A 59 3.43 -17.64 -34.18
C VAL A 59 2.96 -18.98 -33.56
N GLY A 60 3.70 -20.07 -33.79
CA GLY A 60 3.44 -21.40 -33.22
C GLY A 60 4.19 -21.74 -31.92
N GLU A 61 5.19 -20.95 -31.53
CA GLU A 61 5.95 -21.15 -30.27
C GLU A 61 5.52 -20.18 -29.17
N ARG A 62 4.47 -19.37 -29.42
CA ARG A 62 3.85 -18.63 -28.33
C ARG A 62 3.60 -19.66 -27.23
N PRO A 63 4.23 -19.53 -26.05
CA PRO A 63 3.82 -20.30 -24.91
C PRO A 63 2.33 -20.06 -24.87
N ILE A 64 1.54 -21.12 -25.06
CA ILE A 64 0.13 -21.03 -24.77
C ILE A 64 0.17 -20.54 -23.34
N GLU A 65 -0.18 -19.27 -23.13
CA GLU A 65 -0.51 -18.72 -21.84
C GLU A 65 -1.75 -19.50 -21.44
N THR A 66 -1.52 -20.75 -21.08
CA THR A 66 -2.13 -21.31 -19.90
C THR A 66 -1.76 -20.25 -18.86
N ARG A 67 -2.70 -19.35 -18.65
CA ARG A 67 -2.91 -18.67 -17.38
C ARG A 67 -3.05 -19.67 -16.21
N ASN A 68 -2.69 -20.95 -16.39
CA ASN A 68 -1.83 -21.66 -15.46
C ASN A 68 -0.46 -20.96 -15.37
N GLY A 69 -0.45 -19.67 -14.97
CA GLY A 69 0.45 -19.38 -13.86
C GLY A 69 0.06 -20.46 -12.86
N THR A 70 0.95 -21.40 -12.60
CA THR A 70 0.86 -22.20 -11.40
C THR A 70 0.57 -21.15 -10.34
N LEU A 71 -0.70 -21.08 -9.93
CA LEU A 71 -1.08 -20.52 -8.65
C LEU A 71 -0.36 -21.47 -7.69
N ASP A 72 0.94 -21.30 -7.53
CA ASP A 72 1.50 -21.20 -6.20
C ASP A 72 0.85 -19.95 -5.62
N SER A 73 -0.47 -20.06 -5.37
CA SER A 73 -1.16 -19.26 -4.40
C SER A 73 -0.45 -19.59 -3.12
N SER A 74 0.61 -18.84 -2.86
CA SER A 74 1.33 -18.87 -1.60
C SER A 74 0.47 -18.23 -0.50
N ALA A 75 -0.82 -18.04 -0.74
CA ALA A 75 -1.80 -17.89 0.30
C ALA A 75 -1.80 -19.19 1.10
N ALA A 76 -0.98 -19.25 2.14
CA ALA A 76 -0.95 -20.38 3.04
C ALA A 76 -2.35 -20.51 3.64
N GLU A 77 -3.09 -21.55 3.25
CA GLU A 77 -4.39 -21.84 3.82
C GLU A 77 -4.18 -22.42 5.22
N SER A 78 -4.74 -21.75 6.22
CA SER A 78 -4.71 -22.24 7.59
C SER A 78 -5.83 -23.26 7.79
N GLY A 79 -5.74 -24.41 7.13
CA GLY A 79 -6.63 -25.56 7.34
C GLY A 79 -7.71 -25.76 6.26
N PRO A 80 -8.44 -26.89 6.35
CA PRO A 80 -9.50 -27.23 5.41
C PRO A 80 -10.67 -26.26 5.50
N ILE A 81 -11.33 -26.01 4.37
CA ILE A 81 -12.59 -25.25 4.33
C ILE A 81 -13.62 -25.99 5.21
N PRO A 82 -14.23 -25.36 6.22
CA PRO A 82 -15.10 -26.02 7.19
C PRO A 82 -16.48 -26.39 6.62
N TRP A 83 -16.83 -25.87 5.45
CA TRP A 83 -18.13 -26.06 4.80
C TRP A 83 -18.12 -27.29 3.90
N ASN A 84 -18.89 -28.30 4.28
CA ASN A 84 -19.16 -29.45 3.42
C ASN A 84 -20.26 -29.08 2.41
N ASP A 85 -20.14 -29.58 1.17
CA ASP A 85 -21.18 -29.51 0.13
C ASP A 85 -21.60 -28.10 -0.34
N LEU A 86 -20.64 -27.19 -0.50
CA LEU A 86 -20.91 -25.91 -1.17
C LEU A 86 -21.31 -26.12 -2.63
N PRO A 87 -22.30 -25.37 -3.15
CA PRO A 87 -22.62 -25.42 -4.58
C PRO A 87 -21.42 -24.92 -5.41
N THR A 88 -21.30 -25.42 -6.63
CA THR A 88 -20.19 -25.03 -7.52
C THR A 88 -20.22 -23.52 -7.80
N GLN A 89 -21.41 -22.92 -7.97
CA GLN A 89 -21.58 -21.51 -8.31
C GLN A 89 -22.80 -20.92 -7.59
N ALA A 90 -22.70 -19.66 -7.19
CA ALA A 90 -23.81 -18.83 -6.73
C ALA A 90 -23.93 -17.59 -7.61
N ASN A 91 -24.79 -16.65 -7.21
CA ASN A 91 -24.85 -15.36 -7.87
C ASN A 91 -23.53 -14.60 -7.63
N PHE A 92 -22.88 -14.14 -8.71
CA PHE A 92 -21.60 -13.43 -8.60
C PHE A 92 -21.65 -12.19 -7.68
N ASP A 93 -22.75 -11.45 -7.66
CA ASP A 93 -22.90 -10.28 -6.79
C ASP A 93 -23.02 -10.69 -5.32
N GLU A 94 -23.59 -11.88 -5.04
CA GLU A 94 -23.65 -12.48 -3.70
C GLU A 94 -22.28 -12.96 -3.24
N GLU A 95 -21.52 -13.61 -4.13
CA GLU A 95 -20.14 -14.03 -3.86
C GLU A 95 -19.25 -12.82 -3.53
N VAL A 96 -19.28 -11.76 -4.35
CA VAL A 96 -18.50 -10.53 -4.10
C VAL A 96 -18.91 -9.85 -2.79
N ARG A 97 -20.21 -9.81 -2.48
CA ARG A 97 -20.72 -9.25 -1.22
C ARG A 97 -20.24 -10.05 -0.01
N TRP A 98 -20.30 -11.38 -0.09
CA TRP A 98 -19.82 -12.26 0.96
C TRP A 98 -18.32 -12.06 1.20
N VAL A 99 -17.51 -12.06 0.13
CA VAL A 99 -16.06 -11.82 0.25
C VAL A 99 -15.79 -10.47 0.91
N HIS A 100 -16.50 -9.41 0.52
CA HIS A 100 -16.35 -8.09 1.14
C HIS A 100 -16.68 -8.09 2.64
N GLN A 101 -17.77 -8.76 3.04
CA GLN A 101 -18.21 -8.82 4.45
C GLN A 101 -17.25 -9.63 5.31
N GLN A 102 -16.72 -10.74 4.78
CA GLN A 102 -15.85 -11.64 5.53
C GLN A 102 -14.36 -11.27 5.42
N TYR A 103 -13.96 -10.38 4.50
CA TYR A 103 -12.57 -10.08 4.16
C TYR A 103 -11.68 -9.84 5.38
N ILE A 104 -12.09 -8.91 6.26
CA ILE A 104 -11.30 -8.50 7.44
C ILE A 104 -11.19 -9.63 8.48
N LEU A 105 -12.16 -10.54 8.51
CA LEU A 105 -12.19 -11.64 9.45
C LEU A 105 -11.31 -12.81 8.98
N ILE A 106 -11.41 -13.14 7.69
CA ILE A 106 -10.79 -14.34 7.14
C ILE A 106 -9.40 -14.10 6.55
N ILE A 107 -8.99 -12.86 6.25
CA ILE A 107 -7.69 -12.58 5.62
C ILE A 107 -6.76 -11.88 6.61
N GLU A 108 -5.59 -12.46 6.84
CA GLU A 108 -4.54 -11.91 7.69
C GLU A 108 -3.28 -11.63 6.86
N ASP A 109 -2.87 -10.36 6.83
CA ASP A 109 -1.62 -9.93 6.20
C ASP A 109 -0.46 -10.22 7.18
N SER A 110 0.34 -11.25 6.89
CA SER A 110 1.54 -11.60 7.65
C SER A 110 2.81 -11.17 6.91
N SER A 111 3.91 -11.01 7.65
CA SER A 111 5.25 -10.81 7.08
C SER A 111 5.68 -11.92 6.10
N GLN A 112 5.07 -13.10 6.19
CA GLN A 112 5.37 -14.27 5.33
C GLN A 112 4.42 -14.41 4.14
N GLY A 113 3.43 -13.53 4.00
CA GLY A 113 2.42 -13.61 2.96
C GLY A 113 1.00 -13.45 3.51
N VAL A 114 0.02 -13.70 2.66
CA VAL A 114 -1.39 -13.59 3.01
C VAL A 114 -1.90 -14.94 3.50
N VAL A 115 -2.52 -15.00 4.68
CA VAL A 115 -3.07 -16.23 5.25
C VAL A 115 -4.59 -16.14 5.28
N ILE A 116 -5.27 -17.20 4.83
CA ILE A 116 -6.74 -17.26 4.84
C ILE A 116 -7.18 -18.23 5.94
N HIS A 117 -7.98 -17.70 6.87
CA HIS A 117 -8.55 -18.38 8.04
C HIS A 117 -10.06 -18.57 7.84
N TRP A 118 -10.43 -19.68 7.20
CA TRP A 118 -11.83 -19.97 6.87
C TRP A 118 -12.73 -20.15 8.10
N ASP A 119 -12.15 -20.58 9.22
CA ASP A 119 -12.79 -20.76 10.52
C ASP A 119 -13.25 -19.45 11.17
N ARG A 120 -12.72 -18.30 10.74
CA ARG A 120 -13.11 -16.97 11.24
C ARG A 120 -14.34 -16.38 10.54
N ALA A 121 -14.82 -17.03 9.48
CA ALA A 121 -16.00 -16.58 8.76
C ALA A 121 -17.25 -16.68 9.65
N THR A 122 -18.08 -15.65 9.64
CA THR A 122 -19.32 -15.61 10.45
C THR A 122 -20.52 -16.27 9.77
N THR A 123 -20.43 -16.50 8.46
CA THR A 123 -21.47 -17.13 7.65
C THR A 123 -20.83 -18.02 6.60
N ASP A 124 -21.50 -19.12 6.25
CA ASP A 124 -21.02 -20.03 5.22
C ASP A 124 -20.83 -19.34 3.86
N ALA A 125 -19.82 -19.78 3.11
CA ALA A 125 -19.62 -19.28 1.75
C ALA A 125 -20.83 -19.66 0.87
N PRO A 126 -21.31 -18.77 0.00
CA PRO A 126 -22.45 -19.09 -0.86
C PRO A 126 -22.11 -20.12 -1.93
N SER A 127 -20.83 -20.30 -2.28
CA SER A 127 -20.34 -21.26 -3.28
C SER A 127 -18.84 -21.52 -3.16
N THR A 128 -18.35 -22.54 -3.86
CA THR A 128 -16.90 -22.73 -4.08
C THR A 128 -16.25 -21.57 -4.87
N GLY A 129 -17.05 -20.86 -5.68
CA GLY A 129 -16.66 -19.64 -6.38
C GLY A 129 -16.30 -18.51 -5.43
N ALA A 130 -17.08 -18.32 -4.36
CA ALA A 130 -16.77 -17.31 -3.33
C ALA A 130 -15.44 -17.57 -2.61
N CYS A 131 -15.12 -18.83 -2.30
CA CYS A 131 -13.82 -19.20 -1.72
C CYS A 131 -12.67 -18.88 -2.69
N SER A 132 -12.85 -19.19 -3.98
CA SER A 132 -11.85 -18.88 -5.02
C SER A 132 -11.68 -17.37 -5.20
N LEU A 133 -12.78 -16.62 -5.16
CA LEU A 133 -12.77 -15.17 -5.22
C LEU A 133 -12.11 -14.53 -4.00
N ALA A 134 -12.31 -15.08 -2.80
CA ALA A 134 -11.62 -14.62 -1.59
C ALA A 134 -10.11 -14.81 -1.70
N ARG A 135 -9.62 -15.96 -2.21
CA ARG A 135 -8.20 -16.17 -2.50
C ARG A 135 -7.65 -15.12 -3.48
N TRP A 136 -8.34 -14.94 -4.60
CA TRP A 136 -7.95 -13.94 -5.59
C TRP A 136 -7.94 -12.52 -5.00
N ALA A 137 -8.94 -12.16 -4.21
CA ALA A 137 -9.07 -10.86 -3.57
C ALA A 137 -7.96 -10.62 -2.53
N ALA A 138 -7.53 -11.66 -1.83
CA ALA A 138 -6.44 -11.62 -0.87
C ALA A 138 -5.12 -11.23 -1.56
N GLU A 139 -4.83 -11.82 -2.72
CA GLU A 139 -3.66 -11.52 -3.55
C GLU A 139 -3.80 -10.18 -4.31
N ASN A 140 -5.03 -9.80 -4.68
CA ASN A 140 -5.33 -8.67 -5.56
C ASN A 140 -6.19 -7.60 -4.88
N ARG A 141 -5.89 -7.29 -3.60
CA ARG A 141 -6.69 -6.38 -2.76
C ARG A 141 -7.06 -5.08 -3.45
N THR A 142 -6.09 -4.43 -4.09
CA THR A 142 -6.33 -3.15 -4.77
C THR A 142 -7.32 -3.29 -5.92
N ALA A 143 -7.19 -4.33 -6.76
CA ALA A 143 -8.11 -4.56 -7.87
C ALA A 143 -9.51 -4.95 -7.38
N PHE A 144 -9.60 -5.77 -6.33
CA PHE A 144 -10.88 -6.13 -5.72
C PHE A 144 -11.66 -4.89 -5.26
N TYR A 145 -11.04 -4.02 -4.47
CA TYR A 145 -11.71 -2.85 -3.90
C TYR A 145 -11.89 -1.69 -4.89
N LYS A 146 -10.99 -1.49 -5.85
CA LYS A 146 -11.09 -0.38 -6.82
C LYS A 146 -11.94 -0.73 -8.03
N ASP A 147 -11.85 -1.95 -8.54
CA ASP A 147 -12.43 -2.29 -9.83
C ASP A 147 -13.65 -3.20 -9.72
N LEU A 148 -13.60 -4.20 -8.83
CA LEU A 148 -14.62 -5.24 -8.78
C LEU A 148 -15.80 -4.86 -7.89
N LEU A 149 -15.54 -4.53 -6.63
CA LEU A 149 -16.55 -4.24 -5.62
C LEU A 149 -17.47 -3.07 -6.01
N PRO A 150 -16.99 -1.93 -6.55
CA PRO A 150 -17.88 -0.83 -6.92
C PRO A 150 -18.84 -1.21 -8.06
N LYS A 151 -18.39 -2.03 -9.01
CA LYS A 151 -19.21 -2.46 -10.16
C LYS A 151 -20.35 -3.37 -9.72
N THR A 152 -20.11 -4.30 -8.79
CA THR A 152 -21.17 -5.20 -8.30
C THR A 152 -22.15 -4.47 -7.39
N MET A 153 -21.68 -3.57 -6.52
CA MET A 153 -22.56 -2.77 -5.66
C MET A 153 -23.45 -1.83 -6.49
N ALA A 154 -22.93 -1.27 -7.58
CA ALA A 154 -23.74 -0.46 -8.51
C ALA A 154 -24.83 -1.27 -9.22
N ARG A 155 -24.58 -2.54 -9.56
CA ARG A 155 -25.57 -3.42 -10.21
C ARG A 155 -26.68 -3.86 -9.25
N SER A 156 -26.33 -4.17 -8.00
CA SER A 156 -27.31 -4.60 -6.99
C SER A 156 -28.27 -3.48 -6.55
N GLY A 157 -27.91 -2.20 -6.75
CA GLY A 157 -28.73 -1.04 -6.39
C GLY A 157 -29.75 -0.59 -7.44
N GLY A 158 -30.04 -1.40 -8.47
CA GLY A 158 -30.79 -0.98 -9.65
C GLY A 158 -32.27 -0.65 -9.41
N ILE A 159 -32.59 0.64 -9.19
CA ILE A 159 -33.78 1.31 -9.74
C ILE A 159 -33.36 2.71 -10.21
N GLY A 160 -33.20 2.88 -11.54
CA GLY A 160 -33.37 4.15 -12.27
C GLY A 160 -32.21 5.17 -12.29
N ASP A 161 -31.81 5.56 -13.49
CA ASP A 161 -31.11 6.82 -13.84
C ASP A 161 -29.62 6.96 -13.52
N THR A 162 -28.82 6.14 -14.19
CA THR A 162 -27.36 6.29 -14.32
C THR A 162 -26.96 7.32 -15.36
N GLU A 163 -27.24 8.60 -15.09
CA GLU A 163 -26.42 9.67 -15.68
C GLU A 163 -26.19 10.88 -14.75
N ASN A 164 -26.79 10.90 -13.54
CA ASN A 164 -26.70 12.07 -12.64
C ASN A 164 -26.18 11.79 -11.22
N THR A 165 -25.70 10.58 -10.92
CA THR A 165 -25.27 10.16 -9.57
C THR A 165 -23.77 10.21 -9.33
N VAL A 166 -23.08 11.20 -9.91
CA VAL A 166 -21.78 11.66 -9.39
C VAL A 166 -22.03 12.91 -8.57
N LYS A 167 -22.42 12.73 -7.28
CA LYS A 167 -22.33 13.69 -6.14
C LYS A 167 -23.35 13.43 -5.02
N VAL A 168 -23.89 12.22 -4.85
CA VAL A 168 -24.50 11.89 -3.55
C VAL A 168 -23.35 11.62 -2.58
N GLN A 169 -22.77 12.70 -2.07
CA GLN A 169 -21.98 12.65 -0.85
C GLN A 169 -22.93 12.17 0.23
N ASP A 170 -22.73 10.94 0.67
CA ASP A 170 -23.40 10.39 1.84
C ASP A 170 -23.29 11.44 2.97
N PRO A 171 -24.42 12.04 3.39
CA PRO A 171 -24.41 13.14 4.36
C PRO A 171 -23.74 12.69 5.67
N GLY A 172 -23.84 11.41 6.02
CA GLY A 172 -23.16 10.84 7.17
C GLY A 172 -21.63 10.84 7.02
N LEU A 173 -21.09 10.58 5.84
CA LEU A 173 -19.64 10.57 5.62
C LEU A 173 -19.04 11.99 5.71
N ARG A 174 -19.80 13.01 5.32
CA ARG A 174 -19.39 14.41 5.48
C ARG A 174 -19.37 14.82 6.95
N GLU A 175 -20.38 14.41 7.70
CA GLU A 175 -20.48 14.65 9.14
C GLU A 175 -19.36 13.93 9.92
N ILE A 176 -19.10 12.65 9.61
CA ILE A 176 -17.99 11.89 10.21
C ILE A 176 -16.65 12.54 9.92
N LYS A 177 -16.41 12.99 8.68
CA LYS A 177 -15.18 13.73 8.33
C LYS A 177 -15.06 15.05 9.09
N ALA A 178 -16.16 15.76 9.30
CA ALA A 178 -16.17 16.99 10.09
C ALA A 178 -15.87 16.69 11.57
N MET A 179 -16.47 15.64 12.14
CA MET A 179 -16.20 15.22 13.52
C MET A 179 -14.74 14.79 13.71
N LEU A 180 -14.18 14.00 12.80
CA LEU A 180 -12.76 13.60 12.86
C LEU A 180 -11.83 14.81 12.79
N LYS A 181 -12.14 15.77 11.92
CA LYS A 181 -11.37 17.02 11.83
C LYS A 181 -11.47 17.86 13.10
N GLN A 182 -12.65 17.92 13.73
CA GLN A 182 -12.83 18.60 15.00
C GLN A 182 -12.03 17.93 16.12
N LEU A 183 -12.08 16.59 16.22
CA LEU A 183 -11.30 15.83 17.20
C LEU A 183 -9.79 16.01 17.02
N GLU A 184 -9.32 16.10 15.77
CA GLU A 184 -7.92 16.39 15.48
C GLU A 184 -7.54 17.80 15.95
N GLN A 185 -8.38 18.80 15.68
CA GLN A 185 -8.18 20.17 16.16
C GLN A 185 -8.21 20.28 17.69
N ASP A 186 -9.15 19.61 18.35
CA ASP A 186 -9.27 19.60 19.80
C ASP A 186 -8.08 18.90 20.46
N ARG A 187 -7.63 17.77 19.90
CA ARG A 187 -6.43 17.06 20.36
C ARG A 187 -5.17 17.90 20.16
N ASP A 188 -5.05 18.58 19.03
CA ASP A 188 -3.88 19.42 18.74
C ASP A 188 -3.87 20.67 19.65
N ALA A 189 -5.04 21.24 19.96
CA ALA A 189 -5.19 22.32 20.95
C ALA A 189 -4.86 21.85 22.37
N GLU A 190 -5.37 20.68 22.79
CA GLU A 190 -5.07 20.10 24.09
C GLU A 190 -3.58 19.72 24.23
N MET A 191 -2.96 19.22 23.16
CA MET A 191 -1.52 19.01 23.12
C MET A 191 -0.79 20.35 23.22
N GLN A 192 -1.16 21.38 22.48
CA GLN A 192 -0.51 22.69 22.57
C GLN A 192 -0.57 23.28 24.00
N ASP A 193 -1.69 23.13 24.70
CA ASP A 193 -1.86 23.63 26.07
C ASP A 193 -1.12 22.79 27.13
N ASN A 194 -0.94 21.48 26.90
CA ASN A 194 -0.31 20.57 27.86
C ASN A 194 1.17 20.25 27.56
N VAL A 195 1.64 20.52 26.35
CA VAL A 195 3.04 20.32 25.93
C VAL A 195 4.02 20.99 26.90
N PRO A 196 3.82 22.23 27.38
CA PRO A 196 4.72 22.85 28.35
C PRO A 196 4.86 22.05 29.65
N LYS A 197 3.76 21.49 30.17
CA LYS A 197 3.75 20.73 31.43
C LYS A 197 4.38 19.35 31.29
N VAL A 198 4.10 18.65 30.19
CA VAL A 198 4.66 17.32 29.92
C VAL A 198 6.16 17.42 29.65
N LEU A 199 6.59 18.41 28.87
CA LEU A 199 8.01 18.69 28.63
C LEU A 199 8.72 19.06 29.93
N GLN A 200 8.16 19.97 30.71
CA GLN A 200 8.75 20.38 31.99
C GLN A 200 8.94 19.20 32.93
N LYS A 201 7.93 18.33 33.06
CA LYS A 201 8.05 17.10 33.88
C LYS A 201 9.19 16.22 33.39
N ARG A 202 9.31 15.99 32.08
CA ARG A 202 10.32 15.10 31.51
C ARG A 202 11.74 15.67 31.58
N VAL A 203 11.89 16.98 31.38
CA VAL A 203 13.16 17.70 31.58
C VAL A 203 13.60 17.60 33.03
N ASN A 204 12.68 17.79 33.99
CA ASN A 204 12.98 17.67 35.41
C ASN A 204 13.42 16.25 35.79
N GLU A 205 12.74 15.21 35.26
CA GLU A 205 13.13 13.81 35.47
C GLU A 205 14.51 13.49 34.88
N MET A 206 14.82 14.00 33.68
CA MET A 206 16.12 13.82 33.03
C MET A 206 17.25 14.52 33.80
N LEU A 207 17.04 15.77 34.19
CA LEU A 207 18.02 16.54 34.96
C LEU A 207 18.25 15.94 36.35
N ALA A 208 17.19 15.46 37.02
CA ALA A 208 17.32 14.76 38.29
C ALA A 208 18.21 13.51 38.17
N LYS A 209 18.01 12.69 37.14
CA LYS A 209 18.86 11.52 36.86
C LYS A 209 20.30 11.93 36.57
N TRP A 210 20.49 12.98 35.76
CA TRP A 210 21.81 13.47 35.41
C TRP A 210 22.56 14.01 36.64
N TRP A 211 21.94 14.84 37.47
CA TRP A 211 22.57 15.33 38.71
C TRP A 211 22.92 14.21 39.66
N GLN A 212 22.06 13.19 39.79
CA GLN A 212 22.35 12.03 40.61
C GLN A 212 23.54 11.23 40.08
N GLN A 213 23.64 11.04 38.76
CA GLN A 213 24.73 10.28 38.13
C GLN A 213 26.09 10.96 38.27
N TYR A 214 26.14 12.28 38.28
CA TYR A 214 27.38 13.06 38.31
C TYR A 214 27.64 13.76 39.66
N GLU A 215 26.84 13.46 40.69
CA GLU A 215 26.93 14.05 42.04
C GLU A 215 26.97 15.60 42.04
N VAL A 216 26.29 16.22 41.06
CA VAL A 216 26.27 17.68 40.91
C VAL A 216 25.20 18.28 41.81
N SER A 217 25.61 19.10 42.78
CA SER A 217 24.71 19.89 43.63
C SER A 217 24.66 21.34 43.18
N LEU A 218 23.53 21.76 42.61
CA LEU A 218 23.25 23.15 42.25
C LEU A 218 22.40 23.84 43.33
N VAL A 219 22.63 25.14 43.53
CA VAL A 219 21.72 25.99 44.32
C VAL A 219 20.34 26.00 43.65
N SER A 220 19.26 25.99 44.44
CA SER A 220 17.87 25.87 43.96
C SER A 220 17.52 26.85 42.85
N ASP A 221 18.05 28.07 42.91
CA ASP A 221 17.74 29.12 41.94
C ASP A 221 18.44 28.88 40.60
N ALA A 222 19.71 28.47 40.61
CA ALA A 222 20.45 28.08 39.41
C ALA A 222 19.83 26.84 38.74
N ARG A 223 19.33 25.90 39.55
CA ARG A 223 18.60 24.73 39.08
C ARG A 223 17.31 25.12 38.35
N ARG A 224 16.49 26.00 38.93
CA ARG A 224 15.24 26.47 38.30
C ARG A 224 15.49 27.22 36.99
N GLN A 225 16.54 28.06 36.95
CA GLN A 225 16.91 28.78 35.73
C GLN A 225 17.34 27.83 34.60
N LEU A 226 18.12 26.79 34.93
CA LEU A 226 18.54 25.78 33.96
C LEU A 226 17.36 24.94 33.45
N GLU A 227 16.48 24.49 34.35
CA GLU A 227 15.24 23.76 33.99
C GLU A 227 14.38 24.59 33.03
N SER A 228 14.17 25.88 33.33
CA SER A 228 13.40 26.80 32.48
C SER A 228 14.04 27.01 31.11
N GLY A 229 15.34 27.30 31.06
CA GLY A 229 16.03 27.55 29.79
C GLY A 229 16.07 26.33 28.86
N ILE A 230 16.22 25.13 29.41
CA ILE A 230 16.15 23.88 28.62
C ILE A 230 14.74 23.64 28.08
N CYS A 231 13.71 23.90 28.89
CA CYS A 231 12.33 23.77 28.41
C CYS A 231 12.02 24.74 27.27
N GLU A 232 12.46 25.99 27.37
CA GLU A 232 12.30 27.00 26.31
C GLU A 232 13.01 26.60 25.01
N LEU A 233 14.27 26.16 25.08
CA LEU A 233 15.02 25.72 23.90
C LEU A 233 14.38 24.52 23.19
N ILE A 234 13.89 23.53 23.96
CA ILE A 234 13.20 22.37 23.40
C ILE A 234 11.88 22.81 22.76
N TYR A 235 11.14 23.71 23.41
CA TYR A 235 9.88 24.22 22.89
C TYR A 235 10.08 25.01 21.59
N GLU A 236 11.09 25.88 21.50
CA GLU A 236 11.44 26.60 20.28
C GLU A 236 11.85 25.66 19.13
N GLY A 237 12.63 24.62 19.44
CA GLY A 237 13.01 23.60 18.46
C GLY A 237 11.80 22.83 17.92
N LEU A 238 10.89 22.40 18.80
CA LEU A 238 9.64 21.73 18.40
C LEU A 238 8.77 22.66 17.56
N ARG A 239 8.63 23.92 17.96
CA ARG A 239 7.88 24.93 17.21
C ARG A 239 8.45 25.11 15.81
N ALA A 240 9.78 25.20 15.67
CA ALA A 240 10.47 25.31 14.39
C ALA A 240 10.28 24.08 13.49
N CYS A 241 10.22 22.87 14.07
CA CYS A 241 9.93 21.65 13.32
C CYS A 241 8.46 21.54 12.87
N THR A 242 7.52 22.08 13.64
CA THR A 242 6.09 22.06 13.31
C THR A 242 5.64 23.20 12.39
N ALA A 243 6.43 24.28 12.29
CA ALA A 243 6.19 25.34 11.33
C ALA A 243 6.41 24.80 9.91
N SER A 244 5.33 24.33 9.29
CA SER A 244 5.31 23.81 7.93
C SER A 244 5.92 24.84 6.97
N PRO A 245 6.77 24.44 6.00
CA PRO A 245 7.42 25.34 5.05
C PRO A 245 6.46 26.00 4.02
N ALA A 246 5.15 25.98 4.25
CA ALA A 246 4.12 26.40 3.30
C ALA A 246 3.99 27.92 3.08
N GLU A 247 4.82 28.75 3.72
CA GLU A 247 4.85 30.22 3.53
C GLU A 247 6.20 30.75 3.00
N LYS A 248 6.94 29.95 2.22
CA LYS A 248 8.08 30.45 1.43
C LYS A 248 7.92 30.19 -0.05
#